data_AF-A0A510KGD0-F1
#
_entry.id   AF-A0A510KGD0-F1
#
_cell.length_a   1.000
_cell.length_b   1.000
_cell.length_c   1.000
_cell.angle_alpha   90.00
_cell.angle_beta   90.00
_cell.angle_gamma   90.00
#
_symmetry.space_group_name_H-M   'P 1'
#
loop_
_entity.id
_entity.type
_entity.pdbx_description
1 polymer ?
#
loop_
_entity_poly.entity_id
_entity_poly.type
_entity_poly.pdbx_seq_one_letter_code
_entity_poly.pdbx_strand_id
1 'polypeptide(L)' 'MKEKKKIATDIYSKINITLKREKLSQKVIASKINMTPQTFSDNMIRLANGNFPKLDFLIDVQRELKIDLGLNF' A
#
# COMPACT_ATOMS: atom_id res chain seq x y z
N MET A 1 -8.75 17.66 6.31
CA MET A 1 -7.39 17.50 5.72
C MET A 1 -6.47 16.64 6.59
N LYS A 2 -6.36 16.91 7.91
CA LYS A 2 -5.58 16.07 8.85
C LYS A 2 -6.03 14.60 8.88
N GLU A 3 -7.33 14.36 8.80
CA GLU A 3 -7.91 13.02 8.83
C GLU A 3 -7.55 12.17 7.61
N LYS A 4 -7.73 12.71 6.38
CA LYS A 4 -7.29 12.03 5.14
C LYS A 4 -5.81 11.66 5.17
N LYS A 5 -4.96 12.58 5.66
CA LYS A 5 -3.53 12.35 5.84
C LYS A 5 -3.28 11.21 6.82
N LYS A 6 -3.97 11.19 7.97
CA LYS A 6 -3.88 10.11 8.96
C LYS A 6 -4.26 8.76 8.36
N ILE A 7 -5.38 8.68 7.63
CA ILE A 7 -5.84 7.44 6.99
C ILE A 7 -4.78 6.93 5.99
N ALA A 8 -4.23 7.80 5.14
CA ALA A 8 -3.19 7.41 4.19
C ALA A 8 -1.92 6.89 4.88
N THR A 9 -1.48 7.55 5.97
CA THR A 9 -0.31 7.09 6.75
C THR A 9 -0.57 5.81 7.52
N ASP A 10 -1.81 5.58 7.98
CA ASP A 10 -2.22 4.34 8.64
C ASP A 10 -2.21 3.17 7.64
N ILE A 11 -2.71 3.38 6.41
CA ILE A 11 -2.63 2.41 5.32
C ILE A 11 -1.16 2.08 4.98
N TYR A 12 -0.30 3.09 4.82
CA TYR A 12 1.14 2.88 4.62
C TYR A 12 1.74 1.98 5.70
N SER A 13 1.40 2.27 6.96
CA SER A 13 1.94 1.55 8.12
C SER A 13 1.48 0.10 8.13
N LYS A 14 0.19 -0.16 7.86
CA LYS A 14 -0.37 -1.52 7.72
C LYS A 14 0.37 -2.32 6.65
N ILE A 15 0.53 -1.77 5.44
CA ILE A 15 1.23 -2.43 4.34
C ILE A 15 2.67 -2.75 4.76
N ASN A 16 3.40 -1.76 5.28
CA ASN A 16 4.81 -1.92 5.64
C ASN A 16 5.03 -2.94 6.77
N ILE A 17 4.14 -2.97 7.78
CA ILE A 17 4.19 -3.96 8.86
C ILE A 17 3.97 -5.37 8.29
N THR A 18 2.99 -5.55 7.41
CA THR A 18 2.71 -6.86 6.78
C THR A 18 3.89 -7.34 5.96
N LEU A 19 4.48 -6.48 5.12
CA LEU A 19 5.68 -6.82 4.33
C LEU A 19 6.82 -7.31 5.22
N LYS A 20 7.08 -6.61 6.34
CA LYS A 20 8.11 -7.02 7.31
C LYS A 20 7.78 -8.35 7.98
N ARG A 21 6.54 -8.55 8.42
CA ARG A 21 6.08 -9.79 9.07
C ARG A 21 6.25 -11.00 8.16
N GLU A 22 5.95 -10.82 6.88
CA GLU A 22 6.00 -11.89 5.87
C GLU A 22 7.36 -12.00 5.17
N LYS A 23 8.33 -11.16 5.54
CA LYS A 23 9.66 -11.08 4.91
C LYS A 23 9.58 -10.86 3.39
N LEU A 24 8.57 -10.12 2.94
CA LEU A 24 8.34 -9.78 1.54
C LEU A 24 8.99 -8.45 1.19
N SER A 25 9.67 -8.39 0.06
CA SER A 25 10.16 -7.12 -0.50
C SER A 25 9.07 -6.43 -1.33
N GLN A 26 9.13 -5.10 -1.41
CA GLN A 26 8.24 -4.34 -2.29
C GLN A 26 8.34 -4.78 -3.75
N LYS A 27 9.54 -5.16 -4.22
CA LYS A 27 9.78 -5.71 -5.57
C LYS A 27 8.95 -6.97 -5.83
N VAL A 28 8.86 -7.86 -4.85
CA VAL A 28 8.09 -9.10 -4.96
C VAL A 28 6.60 -8.80 -5.10
N ILE A 29 6.05 -7.90 -4.29
CA ILE A 29 4.64 -7.52 -4.40
C ILE A 29 4.35 -6.78 -5.69
N ALA A 30 5.21 -5.85 -6.10
CA ALA A 30 5.09 -5.14 -7.37
C ALA A 30 4.94 -6.13 -8.53
N SER A 31 5.77 -7.17 -8.58
CA SER A 31 5.66 -8.23 -9.60
C SER A 31 4.35 -8.99 -9.55
N LYS A 32 3.82 -9.28 -8.35
CA LYS A 32 2.57 -10.03 -8.15
C LYS A 32 1.33 -9.24 -8.59
N ILE A 33 1.37 -7.92 -8.45
CA ILE A 33 0.30 -7.01 -8.90
C ILE A 33 0.55 -6.41 -10.29
N ASN A 34 1.45 -7.01 -11.09
CA ASN A 34 1.80 -6.56 -12.43
C ASN A 34 2.21 -5.07 -12.52
N MET A 35 3.00 -4.62 -11.54
CA MET A 35 3.47 -3.24 -11.40
C MET A 35 5.00 -3.21 -11.35
N THR A 36 5.61 -2.13 -11.88
CA THR A 36 7.06 -1.95 -11.73
C THR A 36 7.44 -1.66 -10.28
N PRO A 37 8.63 -2.07 -9.81
CA PRO A 37 9.09 -1.75 -8.46
C PRO A 37 9.14 -0.24 -8.17
N GLN A 38 9.47 0.58 -9.18
CA GLN A 38 9.49 2.04 -9.04
C GLN A 38 8.09 2.58 -8.78
N THR A 39 7.11 2.20 -9.60
CA THR A 39 5.72 2.65 -9.44
C THR A 39 5.14 2.21 -8.08
N PHE A 40 5.48 1.00 -7.62
CA PHE A 40 5.09 0.55 -6.28
C PHE A 40 5.69 1.45 -5.19
N SER A 41 6.99 1.72 -5.27
CA SER A 41 7.69 2.61 -4.34
C SER A 41 7.07 4.01 -4.33
N ASP A 42 6.79 4.58 -5.50
CA ASP A 42 6.16 5.90 -5.61
C ASP A 42 4.78 5.95 -4.94
N ASN A 43 3.97 4.89 -5.09
CA ASN A 43 2.68 4.78 -4.41
C ASN A 43 2.83 4.65 -2.89
N MET A 44 3.84 3.93 -2.41
CA MET A 44 4.16 3.85 -0.98
C MET A 44 4.62 5.20 -0.43
N ILE A 45 5.45 5.94 -1.16
CA ILE A 45 5.90 7.28 -0.80
C ILE A 45 4.70 8.25 -0.72
N ARG A 46 3.75 8.16 -1.66
CA ARG A 46 2.50 8.96 -1.59
C ARG A 46 1.76 8.71 -0.28
N LEU A 47 1.53 7.45 0.08
CA LEU A 47 0.85 7.09 1.33
C LEU A 47 1.62 7.57 2.57
N ALA A 48 2.94 7.40 2.60
CA ALA A 48 3.81 7.89 3.69
C ALA A 48 3.71 9.41 3.86
N ASN A 49 3.52 10.14 2.75
CA ASN A 49 3.34 11.59 2.75
C ASN A 49 1.89 12.03 3.06
N GLY A 50 0.97 11.09 3.23
CA GLY A 50 -0.44 11.38 3.51
C GLY A 50 -1.33 11.56 2.28
N ASN A 51 -0.85 11.15 1.10
CA ASN A 51 -1.55 11.26 -0.17
C ASN A 51 -2.02 9.89 -0.65
N PHE A 52 -3.25 9.82 -1.17
CA PHE A 52 -3.77 8.58 -1.71
C PHE A 52 -3.19 8.30 -3.11
N PRO A 53 -2.72 7.08 -3.38
CA PRO A 53 -2.50 6.59 -4.72
C PRO A 53 -3.85 6.27 -5.38
N LYS A 54 -3.83 5.72 -6.59
CA LYS A 54 -5.05 5.26 -7.26
C LYS A 54 -5.70 4.14 -6.46
N LEU A 55 -7.03 4.04 -6.58
CA LEU A 55 -7.82 3.01 -5.91
C LEU A 55 -7.36 1.59 -6.29
N ASP A 56 -7.07 1.36 -7.57
CA ASP A 56 -6.62 0.05 -8.08
C ASP A 56 -5.40 -0.47 -7.33
N PHE A 57 -4.39 0.38 -7.09
CA PHE A 57 -3.22 0.01 -6.30
C PHE A 57 -3.59 -0.48 -4.90
N LEU A 58 -4.52 0.20 -4.23
CA LEU A 58 -4.93 -0.18 -2.88
C LEU A 58 -5.70 -1.50 -2.86
N ILE A 59 -6.58 -1.71 -3.85
CA ILE A 59 -7.33 -2.95 -4.02
C ILE A 59 -6.37 -4.11 -4.28
N ASP A 60 -5.42 -3.94 -5.19
CA ASP A 60 -4.47 -4.99 -5.57
C ASP A 60 -3.56 -5.36 -4.41
N VAL A 61 -3.05 -4.38 -3.66
CA VAL A 61 -2.22 -4.62 -2.47
C VAL A 61 -3.03 -5.31 -1.36
N GLN A 62 -4.27 -4.88 -1.11
CA GLN A 62 -5.16 -5.52 -0.13
C GLN A 62 -5.40 -7.00 -0.48
N ARG A 63 -5.68 -7.29 -1.75
CA ARG A 63 -5.92 -8.65 -2.23
C ARG A 63 -4.66 -9.52 -2.14
N GLU A 64 -3.52 -9.01 -2.62
CA GLU A 64 -2.27 -9.76 -2.65
C GLU A 64 -1.72 -10.04 -1.24
N LEU A 65 -1.76 -9.04 -0.36
CA LEU A 65 -1.30 -9.19 1.03
C LEU A 65 -2.36 -9.81 1.95
N LYS A 66 -3.59 -10.01 1.47
CA LYS A 66 -4.73 -10.53 2.26
C LYS A 66 -4.94 -9.75 3.56
N ILE A 67 -4.88 -8.42 3.50
CA ILE A 67 -5.06 -7.53 4.65
C ILE A 67 -6.23 -6.58 4.45
N ASP A 68 -6.91 -6.22 5.54
CA ASP A 68 -7.93 -5.18 5.52
C ASP A 68 -7.31 -3.77 5.68
N LEU A 69 -7.34 -3.01 4.59
CA LEU A 69 -6.93 -1.61 4.56
C LEU A 69 -8.03 -0.65 5.05
N GLY A 70 -9.21 -1.15 5.41
CA GLY A 70 -10.39 -0.37 5.76
C GLY A 70 -11.14 0.14 4.52
N LEU A 71 -10.97 -0.55 3.39
CA LEU A 71 -11.59 -0.23 2.12
C LEU A 71 -12.77 -1.20 1.91
N ASN A 72 -13.95 -0.79 2.37
CA ASN A 72 -15.20 -1.53 2.18
C ASN A 72 -15.80 -1.10 0.83
N PHE A 73 -15.96 -2.06 -0.08
CA PHE A 73 -16.66 -1.90 -1.35
C PHE A 73 -17.76 -2.95 -1.45
#